data_AF-A0A6G9AY70-F1
#
_entry.id   AF-A0A6G9AY70-F1
#
_cell.length_a   1.000
_cell.length_b   1.000
_cell.length_c   1.000
_cell.angle_alpha   90.00
_cell.angle_beta   90.00
_cell.angle_gamma   90.00
#
_symmetry.space_group_name_H-M   'P 1'
#
loop_
_entity.id
_entity.type
_entity.pdbx_description
1 polymer ?
#
loop_
_entity_poly.entity_id
_entity_poly.type
_entity_poly.pdbx_seq_one_letter_code
_entity_poly.pdbx_strand_id
1 'polypeptide(L)'
;MKNSVLQMWAVFLLIWLSMTKGNTFAQVRIGPGTGAIDGSVTLEIKSGPYSSGNPYRGLLVPTLTANQRNQIQNPATGLLIFNTNTKQIEVNTGTTTSPIWTPGGITGTSSSSSGAWSLTGNAGTVSNTNFLGTTDNVSLWFRVNNQNAGRIDPTLFNVGLGYSALSTSTTGQGNTASGAYTLYYNTTGGYNTASGFQALHNNSSGSGNTASGTIALLANTVGNDNAAFGSTALQNNTTGSTNAGFGAGALKQNTTGNYNTASGAGALQNNTSANGNSALGHNALATNTTGYANIGVGEDALSANVDGHDNVALGTASMTSNTNGIGNVASGNLALRLNTTGQNNTASGLLSLQYNTIGSYNTALGYNAGPLVANGGLTNTTAIGANAIVSASNQIVLGDNNITALRCNVQTITSLSDVRIKENIRDNVPGLSFITKLTPITYNIDKAKEARLLGYPLATVKEDKILHSGFAAQDVEAAAKEIGYDFEGVSQQADGQYYTLGYTLFVIPLVQSVKELNTEVENLKAKLKATTAAYDQLSAQVKQMQHLLGLAKTKN
;
A
#
# COMPACT_ATOMS: atom_id res chain seq x y z
N MET A 1 -25.14 95.81 104.44
CA MET A 1 -26.31 95.13 103.81
C MET A 1 -26.21 95.38 102.32
N LYS A 2 -26.32 94.46 101.39
CA LYS A 2 -26.48 92.99 101.36
C LYS A 2 -26.34 92.68 99.86
N ASN A 3 -25.66 91.60 99.50
CA ASN A 3 -25.64 90.98 98.17
C ASN A 3 -24.92 91.81 97.09
N SER A 4 -23.95 91.28 96.35
CA SER A 4 -24.07 90.02 95.63
C SER A 4 -22.68 89.42 95.31
N VAL A 5 -22.22 88.53 96.18
CA VAL A 5 -21.14 87.56 95.97
C VAL A 5 -21.58 86.43 95.00
N LEU A 6 -22.76 86.55 94.37
CA LEU A 6 -23.41 85.47 93.62
C LEU A 6 -23.22 85.52 92.09
N GLN A 7 -22.65 86.58 91.52
CA GLN A 7 -22.45 86.66 90.05
C GLN A 7 -21.03 86.34 89.57
N MET A 8 -20.05 86.24 90.47
CA MET A 8 -18.66 85.92 90.07
C MET A 8 -18.38 84.41 89.97
N TRP A 9 -19.28 83.57 90.51
CA TRP A 9 -19.12 82.11 90.51
C TRP A 9 -19.81 81.40 89.33
N ALA A 10 -20.75 82.05 88.63
CA ALA A 10 -21.44 81.45 87.49
C ALA A 10 -20.65 81.54 86.17
N VAL A 11 -19.83 82.59 86.00
CA VAL A 11 -19.04 82.77 84.76
C VAL A 11 -17.76 81.92 84.77
N PHE A 12 -17.19 81.64 85.94
CA PHE A 12 -16.01 80.77 86.05
C PHE A 12 -16.36 79.27 85.90
N LEU A 13 -17.57 78.83 86.27
CA LEU A 13 -17.98 77.43 86.12
C LEU A 13 -18.31 77.07 84.65
N LEU A 14 -18.76 78.05 83.85
CA LEU A 14 -19.08 77.86 82.43
C LEU A 14 -17.85 77.89 81.51
N ILE A 15 -16.78 78.59 81.89
CA ILE A 15 -15.50 78.59 81.14
C ILE A 15 -14.64 77.35 81.50
N TRP A 16 -14.84 76.75 82.67
CA TRP A 16 -14.07 75.57 83.08
C TRP A 16 -14.66 74.24 82.57
N LEU A 17 -15.94 74.19 82.18
CA LEU A 17 -16.58 72.98 81.63
C LEU A 17 -16.53 72.85 80.09
N SER A 18 -16.05 73.86 79.36
CA SER A 18 -16.02 73.85 77.88
C SER A 18 -14.64 73.66 77.24
N MET A 19 -13.58 73.42 78.02
CA MET A 19 -12.36 72.81 77.49
C MET A 19 -12.58 71.29 77.39
N THR A 20 -13.27 70.95 76.31
CA THR A 20 -13.44 69.62 75.76
C THR A 20 -12.20 68.75 75.98
N LYS A 21 -12.45 67.54 76.49
CA LYS A 21 -11.58 66.37 76.40
C LYS A 21 -11.22 66.10 74.93
N GLY A 22 -10.28 66.87 74.39
CA GLY A 22 -9.53 66.45 73.22
C GLY A 22 -8.59 65.36 73.71
N ASN A 23 -8.88 64.10 73.38
CA ASN A 23 -7.86 63.06 73.46
C ASN A 23 -6.73 63.51 72.53
N THR A 24 -5.70 64.14 73.07
CA THR A 24 -4.46 64.42 72.34
C THR A 24 -3.77 63.08 72.12
N PHE A 25 -4.07 62.43 70.99
CA PHE A 25 -3.27 61.30 70.54
C PHE A 25 -1.93 61.86 70.09
N ALA A 26 -0.89 61.68 70.92
CA ALA A 26 0.47 62.00 70.51
C ALA A 26 0.91 60.95 69.48
N GLN A 27 0.81 61.30 68.18
CA GLN A 27 1.49 60.53 67.15
C GLN A 27 2.98 60.82 67.24
N VAL A 28 3.79 59.76 67.29
CA VAL A 28 5.25 59.88 67.39
C VAL A 28 5.85 59.55 66.03
N ARG A 29 6.62 60.49 65.47
CA ARG A 29 7.52 60.21 64.34
C ARG A 29 8.94 60.02 64.86
N ILE A 30 9.61 58.99 64.35
CA ILE A 30 11.05 58.77 64.56
C ILE A 30 11.74 58.73 63.19
N GLY A 31 12.44 59.82 62.85
CA GLY A 31 13.15 59.96 61.56
C GLY A 31 13.19 61.41 61.05
N PRO A 32 14.10 61.74 60.11
CA PRO A 32 14.21 63.10 59.58
C PRO A 32 13.08 63.40 58.56
N GLY A 33 12.44 64.57 58.69
CA GLY A 33 11.49 65.07 57.70
C GLY A 33 10.43 66.02 58.26
N THR A 34 10.21 67.14 57.58
CA THR A 34 9.12 68.09 57.82
C THR A 34 7.93 67.70 56.94
N GLY A 35 6.88 67.13 57.53
CA GLY A 35 5.64 66.75 56.84
C GLY A 35 4.65 66.14 57.83
N ALA A 36 3.36 66.10 57.49
CA ALA A 36 2.35 65.45 58.35
C ALA A 36 2.65 63.96 58.53
N ILE A 37 2.41 63.44 59.75
CA ILE A 37 2.41 61.99 60.02
C ILE A 37 1.17 61.42 59.32
N ASP A 38 1.28 60.22 58.74
CA ASP A 38 0.11 59.56 58.15
C ASP A 38 -0.99 59.39 59.21
N GLY A 39 -2.21 59.80 58.90
CA GLY A 39 -3.33 59.79 59.85
C GLY A 39 -3.73 58.38 60.31
N SER A 40 -3.26 57.33 59.64
CA SER A 40 -3.56 55.94 59.95
C SER A 40 -2.61 55.27 60.96
N VAL A 41 -1.51 55.94 61.39
CA VAL A 41 -0.49 55.32 62.24
C VAL A 41 -0.32 56.02 63.58
N THR A 42 -0.05 55.23 64.63
CA THR A 42 0.32 55.76 65.98
C THR A 42 1.83 56.03 66.09
N LEU A 43 2.66 55.24 65.39
CA LEU A 43 4.12 55.39 65.32
C LEU A 43 4.57 55.24 63.87
N GLU A 44 5.21 56.29 63.33
CA GLU A 44 5.79 56.28 61.98
C GLU A 44 7.32 56.34 62.08
N ILE A 45 8.01 55.32 61.56
CA ILE A 45 9.48 55.30 61.49
C ILE A 45 9.90 55.44 60.03
N LYS A 46 10.44 56.62 59.67
CA LYS A 46 10.99 56.88 58.33
C LYS A 46 12.51 56.83 58.36
N SER A 47 13.11 56.10 57.43
CA SER A 47 14.56 56.16 57.21
C SER A 47 14.92 57.51 56.57
N GLY A 48 16.13 58.00 56.82
CA GLY A 48 16.64 59.18 56.12
C GLY A 48 18.15 59.37 56.25
N PRO A 49 18.72 60.39 55.57
CA PRO A 49 20.16 60.55 55.40
C PRO A 49 20.87 61.05 56.67
N TYR A 50 22.12 60.65 56.86
CA TYR A 50 23.04 61.21 57.87
C TYR A 50 23.59 62.57 57.38
N SER A 51 23.91 63.50 58.27
CA SER A 51 24.61 64.75 57.94
C SER A 51 26.06 64.57 57.42
N SER A 52 26.52 63.33 57.20
CA SER A 52 27.89 63.01 56.77
C SER A 52 27.98 61.94 55.66
N GLY A 53 27.00 61.86 54.76
CA GLY A 53 27.22 61.25 53.44
C GLY A 53 26.98 59.74 53.26
N ASN A 54 26.20 59.08 54.13
CA ASN A 54 25.70 57.72 53.84
C ASN A 54 24.17 57.68 53.98
N PRO A 55 23.40 57.26 52.95
CA PRO A 55 21.95 57.37 52.97
C PRO A 55 21.32 56.09 53.54
N TYR A 56 20.30 56.26 54.39
CA TYR A 56 19.38 55.24 54.95
C TYR A 56 19.84 54.52 56.24
N ARG A 57 18.95 54.55 57.25
CA ARG A 57 19.03 53.79 58.52
C ARG A 57 17.84 52.84 58.62
N GLY A 58 18.04 51.67 59.24
CA GLY A 58 16.97 50.70 59.53
C GLY A 58 16.46 50.78 60.97
N LEU A 59 15.39 50.02 61.27
CA LEU A 59 14.93 49.77 62.64
C LEU A 59 15.67 48.54 63.19
N LEU A 60 16.47 48.72 64.25
CA LEU A 60 17.01 47.60 65.02
C LEU A 60 16.02 47.26 66.15
N VAL A 61 15.29 46.16 65.98
CA VAL A 61 14.43 45.59 67.03
C VAL A 61 15.30 44.91 68.12
N PRO A 62 14.78 44.67 69.34
CA PRO A 62 15.55 44.03 70.41
C PRO A 62 16.22 42.73 69.95
N THR A 63 17.55 42.66 70.07
CA THR A 63 18.35 41.51 69.68
C THR A 63 18.53 40.58 70.88
N LEU A 64 17.94 39.38 70.82
CA LEU A 64 17.89 38.43 71.93
C LEU A 64 18.30 37.04 71.46
N THR A 65 18.96 36.26 72.33
CA THR A 65 19.04 34.80 72.14
C THR A 65 17.66 34.17 72.37
N ALA A 66 17.43 32.96 71.87
CA ALA A 66 16.21 32.18 72.11
C ALA A 66 15.93 32.01 73.61
N ASN A 67 16.98 31.85 74.42
CA ASN A 67 16.86 31.75 75.88
C ASN A 67 16.41 33.07 76.50
N GLN A 68 17.01 34.20 76.11
CA GLN A 68 16.60 35.53 76.60
C GLN A 68 15.18 35.89 76.16
N ARG A 69 14.81 35.56 74.91
CA ARG A 69 13.45 35.73 74.38
C ARG A 69 12.42 34.92 75.19
N ASN A 70 12.72 33.67 75.55
CA ASN A 70 11.84 32.83 76.36
C ASN A 70 11.67 33.31 77.81
N GLN A 71 12.58 34.16 78.29
CA GLN A 71 12.52 34.76 79.62
C GLN A 71 11.70 36.06 79.68
N ILE A 72 11.24 36.58 78.54
CA ILE A 72 10.34 37.73 78.52
C ILE A 72 9.04 37.31 79.22
N GLN A 73 8.73 37.94 80.35
CA GLN A 73 7.47 37.70 81.05
C GLN A 73 6.33 38.40 80.30
N ASN A 74 5.27 37.65 80.02
CA ASN A 74 4.05 38.13 79.37
C ASN A 74 4.31 38.93 78.05
N PRO A 75 5.05 38.39 77.07
CA PRO A 75 5.37 39.10 75.84
C PRO A 75 4.08 39.47 75.11
N ALA A 76 3.90 40.75 74.76
CA ALA A 76 2.72 41.21 74.02
C ALA A 76 2.52 40.42 72.71
N THR A 77 1.27 40.14 72.35
CA THR A 77 0.95 39.70 70.98
C THR A 77 1.38 40.78 70.00
N GLY A 78 2.13 40.40 68.96
CA GLY A 78 2.74 41.32 68.01
C GLY A 78 4.15 41.81 68.39
N LEU A 79 4.71 41.36 69.53
CA LEU A 79 6.08 41.73 69.93
C LEU A 79 7.11 41.23 68.91
N LEU A 80 7.87 42.17 68.32
CA LEU A 80 8.95 41.93 67.36
C LEU A 80 10.31 41.88 68.08
N ILE A 81 11.08 40.82 67.83
CA ILE A 81 12.46 40.69 68.28
C ILE A 81 13.34 40.17 67.13
N PHE A 82 14.65 40.38 67.20
CA PHE A 82 15.62 39.70 66.34
C PHE A 82 16.29 38.60 67.15
N ASN A 83 16.01 37.35 66.81
CA ASN A 83 16.60 36.20 67.49
C ASN A 83 18.01 35.97 66.95
N THR A 84 19.03 36.18 67.78
CA THR A 84 20.44 36.09 67.38
C THR A 84 20.92 34.66 67.22
N ASN A 85 20.24 33.67 67.81
CA ASN A 85 20.55 32.25 67.56
C ASN A 85 20.10 31.82 66.16
N THR A 86 18.89 32.20 65.75
CA THR A 86 18.30 31.86 64.45
C THR A 86 18.58 32.90 63.36
N LYS A 87 19.18 34.05 63.74
CA LYS A 87 19.53 35.18 62.87
C LYS A 87 18.35 35.73 62.06
N GLN A 88 17.16 35.78 62.68
CA GLN A 88 15.93 36.21 62.02
C GLN A 88 15.06 37.07 62.93
N ILE A 89 14.14 37.85 62.33
CA ILE A 89 13.07 38.52 63.06
C ILE A 89 12.02 37.47 63.45
N GLU A 90 11.57 37.51 64.71
CA GLU A 90 10.47 36.69 65.22
C GLU A 90 9.38 37.61 65.79
N VAL A 91 8.12 37.22 65.62
CA VAL A 91 6.95 37.90 66.20
C VAL A 91 6.22 36.96 67.12
N ASN A 92 5.80 37.42 68.29
CA ASN A 92 4.84 36.68 69.10
C ASN A 92 3.45 36.74 68.45
N THR A 93 3.05 35.69 67.74
CA THR A 93 1.70 35.54 67.16
C THR A 93 0.72 34.85 68.10
N GLY A 94 1.21 34.35 69.24
CA GLY A 94 0.41 33.75 70.30
C GLY A 94 -0.17 34.79 71.26
N THR A 95 -0.47 34.35 72.48
CA THR A 95 -0.98 35.22 73.55
C THR A 95 0.14 35.65 74.49
N THR A 96 -0.15 36.59 75.40
CA THR A 96 0.79 36.98 76.46
C THR A 96 1.13 35.83 77.42
N THR A 97 0.19 34.93 77.69
CA THR A 97 0.37 33.78 78.59
C THR A 97 0.87 32.52 77.88
N SER A 98 0.81 32.49 76.55
CA SER A 98 1.31 31.38 75.73
C SER A 98 1.86 31.93 74.41
N PRO A 99 3.12 32.42 74.41
CA PRO A 99 3.71 33.01 73.23
C PRO A 99 4.05 31.97 72.17
N ILE A 100 3.79 32.32 70.91
CA ILE A 100 4.20 31.55 69.74
C ILE A 100 5.12 32.45 68.92
N TRP A 101 6.40 32.10 68.86
CA TRP A 101 7.39 32.90 68.13
C TRP A 101 7.47 32.44 66.68
N THR A 102 6.87 33.22 65.77
CA THR A 102 6.84 32.93 64.34
C THR A 102 7.99 33.66 63.62
N PRO A 103 8.85 32.94 62.88
CA PRO A 103 9.88 33.54 62.02
C PRO A 103 9.29 34.46 60.94
N GLY A 104 10.00 35.55 60.60
CA GLY A 104 9.77 36.31 59.36
C GLY A 104 9.02 37.63 59.50
N GLY A 105 8.55 38.01 60.69
CA GLY A 105 8.13 39.40 60.99
C GLY A 105 6.86 39.92 60.31
N ILE A 106 6.41 39.32 59.22
CA ILE A 106 5.27 39.74 58.40
C ILE A 106 4.55 38.48 57.95
N THR A 107 3.27 38.32 58.29
CA THR A 107 2.37 37.30 57.72
C THR A 107 2.00 37.66 56.28
N GLY A 108 2.96 38.10 55.49
CA GLY A 108 2.87 38.11 54.04
C GLY A 108 2.97 36.65 53.65
N THR A 109 1.81 36.02 53.59
CA THR A 109 1.55 34.65 53.14
C THR A 109 2.61 34.12 52.18
N SER A 110 3.67 33.53 52.73
CA SER A 110 4.44 32.47 52.09
C SER A 110 3.73 31.13 52.26
N SER A 111 2.40 31.15 52.48
CA SER A 111 1.52 30.02 52.30
C SER A 111 1.24 29.90 50.81
N SER A 112 1.79 28.87 50.17
CA SER A 112 1.13 28.07 49.14
C SER A 112 -0.12 28.73 48.54
N SER A 113 0.06 29.48 47.46
CA SER A 113 -1.05 30.08 46.71
C SER A 113 -2.14 29.04 46.49
N SER A 114 -3.31 29.25 47.08
CA SER A 114 -4.51 28.43 46.89
C SER A 114 -4.96 28.34 45.42
N GLY A 115 -4.31 29.07 44.50
CA GLY A 115 -4.51 29.01 43.05
C GLY A 115 -3.41 28.31 42.24
N ALA A 116 -2.35 27.75 42.86
CA ALA A 116 -1.34 26.98 42.11
C ALA A 116 -1.76 25.52 41.93
N TRP A 117 -1.31 24.92 40.83
CA TRP A 117 -1.41 23.48 40.63
C TRP A 117 -0.30 22.80 41.45
N SER A 118 -0.67 22.02 42.46
CA SER A 118 0.28 21.24 43.25
C SER A 118 0.95 20.16 42.39
N LEU A 119 2.23 19.89 42.65
CA LEU A 119 2.95 18.76 42.03
C LEU A 119 2.36 17.40 42.42
N THR A 120 1.60 17.32 43.51
CA THR A 120 0.87 16.13 43.94
C THR A 120 -0.59 16.14 43.52
N GLY A 121 -1.03 17.15 42.75
CA GLY A 121 -2.42 17.36 42.38
C GLY A 121 -3.26 18.11 43.44
N ASN A 122 -4.40 18.62 43.00
CA ASN A 122 -5.33 19.42 43.81
C ASN A 122 -6.64 18.64 44.09
N ALA A 123 -7.19 18.75 45.29
CA ALA A 123 -8.52 18.23 45.65
C ALA A 123 -9.58 19.34 45.59
N GLY A 124 -10.86 18.97 45.44
CA GLY A 124 -11.99 19.93 45.46
C GLY A 124 -12.12 20.80 44.20
N THR A 125 -11.63 20.33 43.05
CA THR A 125 -11.73 21.06 41.78
C THR A 125 -13.18 21.17 41.30
N VAL A 126 -13.49 22.32 40.69
CA VAL A 126 -14.78 22.61 40.04
C VAL A 126 -14.54 22.76 38.54
N SER A 127 -15.35 22.05 37.75
CA SER A 127 -15.31 22.10 36.28
C SER A 127 -15.48 23.54 35.78
N ASN A 128 -14.77 23.90 34.70
CA ASN A 128 -14.71 25.25 34.12
C ASN A 128 -14.20 26.37 35.04
N THR A 129 -13.82 26.07 36.29
CA THR A 129 -13.23 27.04 37.23
C THR A 129 -11.76 26.75 37.47
N ASN A 130 -11.40 25.48 37.66
CA ASN A 130 -10.01 25.06 37.86
C ASN A 130 -9.47 24.39 36.60
N PHE A 131 -8.38 24.92 36.05
CA PHE A 131 -7.70 24.38 34.88
C PHE A 131 -6.19 24.61 34.97
N LEU A 132 -5.44 23.80 34.22
CA LEU A 132 -4.02 24.00 33.97
C LEU A 132 -3.89 24.57 32.55
N GLY A 133 -3.53 25.85 32.42
CA GLY A 133 -3.44 26.50 31.11
C GLY A 133 -3.26 28.00 31.17
N THR A 134 -3.48 28.65 30.03
CA THR A 134 -3.41 30.11 29.83
C THR A 134 -4.82 30.72 29.80
N THR A 135 -4.92 32.02 30.05
CA THR A 135 -6.19 32.80 29.93
C THR A 135 -6.17 33.78 28.76
N ASP A 136 -5.00 33.98 28.16
CA ASP A 136 -4.78 34.72 26.92
C ASP A 136 -4.63 33.74 25.74
N ASN A 137 -4.60 34.28 24.52
CA ASN A 137 -4.46 33.49 23.30
C ASN A 137 -2.98 33.12 23.01
N VAL A 138 -2.29 32.62 24.03
CA VAL A 138 -0.87 32.21 23.95
C VAL A 138 -0.77 30.70 24.15
N SER A 139 0.13 30.06 23.41
CA SER A 139 0.31 28.60 23.48
C SER A 139 0.77 28.14 24.86
N LEU A 140 0.21 27.02 25.33
CA LEU A 140 0.67 26.34 26.54
C LEU A 140 1.84 25.40 26.19
N TRP A 141 2.95 25.50 26.93
CA TRP A 141 4.13 24.67 26.75
C TRP A 141 4.42 23.79 27.97
N PHE A 142 4.66 22.51 27.74
CA PHE A 142 5.22 21.57 28.71
C PHE A 142 6.70 21.40 28.42
N ARG A 143 7.54 21.31 29.47
CA ARG A 143 9.00 21.22 29.31
C ARG A 143 9.62 20.13 30.18
N VAL A 144 10.70 19.53 29.68
CA VAL A 144 11.61 18.63 30.42
C VAL A 144 13.03 19.11 30.18
N ASN A 145 13.79 19.39 31.24
CA ASN A 145 15.15 19.94 31.14
C ASN A 145 15.24 21.19 30.22
N ASN A 146 14.28 22.10 30.36
CA ASN A 146 14.12 23.30 29.52
C ASN A 146 13.92 23.03 28.01
N GLN A 147 13.71 21.78 27.61
CA GLN A 147 13.34 21.41 26.25
C GLN A 147 11.83 21.27 26.15
N ASN A 148 11.29 21.56 24.97
CA ASN A 148 9.89 21.32 24.67
C ASN A 148 9.54 19.84 24.89
N ALA A 149 8.45 19.56 25.58
CA ALA A 149 7.91 18.23 25.79
C ALA A 149 6.39 18.17 25.50
N GLY A 150 5.79 19.31 25.16
CA GLY A 150 4.42 19.41 24.71
C GLY A 150 4.05 20.86 24.39
N ARG A 151 3.15 21.03 23.44
CA ARG A 151 2.68 22.32 22.94
C ARG A 151 1.19 22.22 22.62
N ILE A 152 0.39 23.15 23.12
CA ILE A 152 -0.99 23.34 22.68
C ILE A 152 -1.07 24.76 22.12
N ASP A 153 -1.20 24.88 20.80
CA ASP A 153 -1.17 26.15 20.07
C ASP A 153 -2.57 26.53 19.55
N PRO A 154 -3.21 27.56 20.11
CA PRO A 154 -4.54 27.99 19.68
C PRO A 154 -4.53 28.79 18.36
N THR A 155 -3.38 29.33 17.93
CA THR A 155 -3.28 30.15 16.71
C THR A 155 -3.01 29.31 15.48
N LEU A 156 -2.05 28.38 15.58
CA LEU A 156 -1.72 27.46 14.49
C LEU A 156 -2.50 26.14 14.57
N PHE A 157 -3.32 25.93 15.60
CA PHE A 157 -4.06 24.68 15.82
C PHE A 157 -3.16 23.43 15.90
N ASN A 158 -1.95 23.60 16.43
CA ASN A 158 -0.98 22.52 16.58
C ASN A 158 -1.05 21.91 17.99
N VAL A 159 -1.02 20.59 18.09
CA VAL A 159 -0.89 19.86 19.35
C VAL A 159 0.32 18.93 19.29
N GLY A 160 1.24 19.10 20.22
CA GLY A 160 2.42 18.26 20.39
C GLY A 160 2.48 17.68 21.80
N LEU A 161 2.73 16.38 21.92
CA LEU A 161 2.97 15.70 23.18
C LEU A 161 4.15 14.74 23.01
N GLY A 162 5.30 15.08 23.60
CA GLY A 162 6.52 14.30 23.45
C GLY A 162 7.76 15.19 23.46
N TYR A 163 8.87 14.63 23.94
CA TYR A 163 10.14 15.34 24.00
C TYR A 163 10.55 15.82 22.60
N SER A 164 10.68 17.13 22.44
CA SER A 164 11.00 17.84 21.21
C SER A 164 10.00 17.67 20.05
N ALA A 165 8.74 17.32 20.33
CA ALA A 165 7.70 17.26 19.29
C ALA A 165 7.34 18.68 18.78
N LEU A 166 7.29 18.91 17.47
CA LEU A 166 6.97 20.23 16.86
C LEU A 166 7.92 21.39 17.24
N SER A 167 9.19 21.11 17.53
CA SER A 167 10.14 22.12 18.03
C SER A 167 10.49 23.26 17.06
N THR A 168 10.42 23.04 15.74
CA THR A 168 10.79 24.07 14.74
C THR A 168 9.61 24.65 13.95
N SER A 169 8.37 24.32 14.30
CA SER A 169 7.20 24.74 13.52
C SER A 169 6.96 26.25 13.62
N THR A 170 7.05 26.94 12.47
CA THR A 170 6.92 28.40 12.34
C THR A 170 5.55 28.82 11.84
N THR A 171 5.04 28.21 10.76
CA THR A 171 3.78 28.60 10.09
C THR A 171 2.87 27.42 9.74
N GLY A 172 3.36 26.18 9.84
CA GLY A 172 2.55 24.99 9.59
C GLY A 172 1.40 24.86 10.60
N GLN A 173 0.16 24.75 10.11
CA GLN A 173 -1.05 24.72 10.93
C GLN A 173 -1.70 23.34 11.01
N GLY A 174 -2.47 23.07 12.06
CA GLY A 174 -3.32 21.88 12.17
C GLY A 174 -2.56 20.56 12.36
N ASN A 175 -1.36 20.60 12.92
CA ASN A 175 -0.53 19.41 13.11
C ASN A 175 -0.79 18.73 14.47
N THR A 176 -0.84 17.40 14.46
CA THR A 176 -0.88 16.57 15.68
C THR A 176 0.40 15.76 15.77
N ALA A 177 1.14 15.87 16.88
CA ALA A 177 2.42 15.20 17.09
C ALA A 177 2.43 14.48 18.45
N SER A 178 2.62 13.17 18.46
CA SER A 178 2.63 12.34 19.67
C SER A 178 3.83 11.39 19.68
N GLY A 179 4.72 11.55 20.65
CA GLY A 179 5.98 10.81 20.75
C GLY A 179 7.21 11.70 20.57
N ALA A 180 8.36 11.21 21.02
CA ALA A 180 9.59 11.99 21.00
C ALA A 180 10.08 12.24 19.56
N TYR A 181 10.51 13.47 19.30
CA TYR A 181 11.03 13.96 18.04
C TYR A 181 10.05 13.81 16.84
N THR A 182 8.75 13.77 17.11
CA THR A 182 7.74 13.80 16.04
C THR A 182 7.64 15.18 15.41
N LEU A 183 7.59 15.24 14.08
CA LEU A 183 7.53 16.51 13.32
C LEU A 183 8.63 17.51 13.75
N TYR A 184 9.82 17.01 14.10
CA TYR A 184 10.89 17.81 14.73
C TYR A 184 11.35 18.97 13.83
N TYR A 185 11.54 18.71 12.53
CA TYR A 185 11.99 19.70 11.54
C TYR A 185 10.85 20.35 10.72
N ASN A 186 9.59 20.13 11.10
CA ASN A 186 8.46 20.74 10.39
C ASN A 186 8.51 22.25 10.54
N THR A 187 8.54 22.99 9.42
CA THR A 187 8.58 24.46 9.42
C THR A 187 7.25 25.02 8.93
N THR A 188 6.85 24.70 7.70
CA THR A 188 5.66 25.25 7.04
C THR A 188 4.58 24.21 6.73
N GLY A 189 4.88 22.91 6.89
CA GLY A 189 3.94 21.83 6.59
C GLY A 189 2.72 21.83 7.51
N GLY A 190 1.52 21.75 6.93
CA GLY A 190 0.25 21.76 7.65
C GLY A 190 -0.50 20.43 7.59
N TYR A 191 -1.47 20.26 8.49
CA TYR A 191 -2.40 19.14 8.51
C TYR A 191 -1.72 17.76 8.61
N ASN A 192 -0.57 17.68 9.27
CA ASN A 192 0.13 16.42 9.48
C ASN A 192 -0.27 15.77 10.82
N THR A 193 -0.42 14.46 10.81
CA THR A 193 -0.65 13.65 12.03
C THR A 193 0.52 12.68 12.19
N ALA A 194 1.28 12.79 13.28
CA ALA A 194 2.44 11.95 13.57
C ALA A 194 2.33 11.31 14.96
N SER A 195 2.48 9.99 15.03
CA SER A 195 2.46 9.22 16.28
C SER A 195 3.55 8.15 16.26
N GLY A 196 4.45 8.17 17.26
CA GLY A 196 5.58 7.25 17.40
C GLY A 196 6.93 7.93 17.41
N PHE A 197 7.97 7.24 17.89
CA PHE A 197 9.32 7.81 17.96
C PHE A 197 9.83 8.20 16.56
N GLN A 198 10.19 9.47 16.38
CA GLN A 198 10.68 10.04 15.11
C GLN A 198 9.73 9.90 13.90
N ALA A 199 8.42 9.76 14.11
CA ALA A 199 7.46 9.82 13.00
C ALA A 199 7.48 11.22 12.35
N LEU A 200 7.56 11.29 11.01
CA LEU A 200 7.66 12.54 10.22
C LEU A 200 8.79 13.49 10.66
N HIS A 201 9.91 12.95 11.18
CA HIS A 201 10.99 13.75 11.78
C HIS A 201 11.56 14.85 10.88
N ASN A 202 11.88 14.53 9.62
CA ASN A 202 12.53 15.44 8.68
C ASN A 202 11.55 16.24 7.80
N ASN A 203 10.23 16.11 8.02
CA ASN A 203 9.23 16.84 7.25
C ASN A 203 9.52 18.33 7.35
N SER A 204 9.70 19.04 6.24
CA SER A 204 9.99 20.48 6.27
C SER A 204 8.75 21.28 5.87
N SER A 205 8.17 20.98 4.71
CA SER A 205 7.00 21.67 4.15
C SER A 205 5.88 20.74 3.67
N GLY A 206 6.07 19.42 3.73
CA GLY A 206 5.05 18.44 3.34
C GLY A 206 3.79 18.58 4.19
N SER A 207 2.63 18.48 3.54
CA SER A 207 1.32 18.68 4.15
C SER A 207 0.40 17.47 3.95
N GLY A 208 -0.58 17.31 4.84
CA GLY A 208 -1.57 16.23 4.74
C GLY A 208 -1.03 14.83 5.01
N ASN A 209 0.15 14.69 5.63
CA ASN A 209 0.74 13.38 5.88
C ASN A 209 0.26 12.78 7.21
N THR A 210 -0.01 11.48 7.21
CA THR A 210 -0.31 10.70 8.42
C THR A 210 0.77 9.64 8.63
N ALA A 211 1.45 9.66 9.76
CA ALA A 211 2.48 8.70 10.14
C ALA A 211 2.18 8.13 11.53
N SER A 212 1.99 6.81 11.62
CA SER A 212 1.75 6.09 12.86
C SER A 212 2.66 4.88 12.93
N GLY A 213 3.73 4.99 13.72
CA GLY A 213 4.74 3.96 13.89
C GLY A 213 6.12 4.56 14.14
N THR A 214 7.01 3.77 14.74
CA THR A 214 8.41 4.17 14.93
C THR A 214 9.06 4.42 13.56
N ILE A 215 9.64 5.61 13.38
CA ILE A 215 10.40 5.98 12.17
C ILE A 215 9.54 5.97 10.88
N ALA A 216 8.21 6.00 11.00
CA ALA A 216 7.32 6.14 9.85
C ALA A 216 7.48 7.51 9.19
N LEU A 217 7.63 7.54 7.84
CA LEU A 217 7.87 8.77 7.06
C LEU A 217 9.06 9.63 7.56
N LEU A 218 10.08 9.00 8.14
CA LEU A 218 11.23 9.70 8.75
C LEU A 218 11.88 10.73 7.81
N ALA A 219 12.16 10.34 6.57
CA ALA A 219 12.90 11.14 5.60
C ALA A 219 12.05 12.09 4.76
N ASN A 220 10.72 12.16 4.99
CA ASN A 220 9.85 13.03 4.20
C ASN A 220 10.32 14.46 4.31
N THR A 221 10.41 15.21 3.21
CA THR A 221 10.79 16.63 3.24
C THR A 221 9.63 17.49 2.74
N VAL A 222 9.21 17.25 1.49
CA VAL A 222 8.18 18.05 0.81
C VAL A 222 7.00 17.23 0.29
N GLY A 223 7.06 15.90 0.39
CA GLY A 223 6.00 15.00 -0.07
C GLY A 223 4.69 15.24 0.68
N ASN A 224 3.58 15.19 -0.05
CA ASN A 224 2.24 15.46 0.48
C ASN A 224 1.35 14.22 0.47
N ASP A 225 0.32 14.23 1.31
CA ASP A 225 -0.77 13.27 1.31
C ASP A 225 -0.31 11.80 1.42
N ASN A 226 0.77 11.55 2.17
CA ASN A 226 1.25 10.19 2.43
C ASN A 226 0.64 9.63 3.72
N ALA A 227 0.25 8.36 3.69
CA ALA A 227 -0.26 7.60 4.82
C ALA A 227 0.69 6.45 5.15
N ALA A 228 1.31 6.45 6.33
CA ALA A 228 2.26 5.44 6.78
C ALA A 228 1.84 4.86 8.13
N PHE A 229 1.44 3.59 8.15
CA PHE A 229 1.00 2.86 9.34
C PHE A 229 1.86 1.62 9.52
N GLY A 230 2.78 1.65 10.47
CA GLY A 230 3.70 0.55 10.75
C GLY A 230 5.12 1.04 11.03
N SER A 231 5.92 0.20 11.70
CA SER A 231 7.33 0.50 11.95
C SER A 231 8.07 0.63 10.61
N THR A 232 8.80 1.72 10.40
CA THR A 232 9.57 2.02 9.17
C THR A 232 8.77 2.09 7.86
N ALA A 233 7.44 2.20 7.93
CA ALA A 233 6.62 2.41 6.74
C ALA A 233 6.99 3.75 6.08
N LEU A 234 7.23 3.75 4.76
CA LEU A 234 7.66 4.93 3.98
C LEU A 234 8.90 5.65 4.56
N GLN A 235 9.79 4.94 5.26
CA GLN A 235 10.92 5.53 6.00
C GLN A 235 11.77 6.50 5.15
N ASN A 236 12.12 6.10 3.92
CA ASN A 236 13.02 6.85 3.05
C ASN A 236 12.30 7.78 2.06
N ASN A 237 10.98 7.94 2.16
CA ASN A 237 10.23 8.83 1.25
C ASN A 237 10.75 10.24 1.41
N THR A 238 11.26 10.88 0.35
CA THR A 238 11.79 12.25 0.42
C THR A 238 10.81 13.25 -0.18
N THR A 239 10.39 13.02 -1.43
CA THR A 239 9.50 13.93 -2.18
C THR A 239 8.25 13.24 -2.75
N GLY A 240 8.18 11.91 -2.68
CA GLY A 240 7.02 11.14 -3.12
C GLY A 240 5.73 11.57 -2.42
N SER A 241 4.63 11.61 -3.16
CA SER A 241 3.32 12.07 -2.70
C SER A 241 2.23 11.04 -3.00
N THR A 242 1.14 11.10 -2.22
CA THR A 242 -0.04 10.23 -2.40
C THR A 242 0.32 8.74 -2.29
N ASN A 243 1.22 8.39 -1.38
CA ASN A 243 1.56 6.98 -1.10
C ASN A 243 0.89 6.50 0.18
N ALA A 244 0.42 5.26 0.18
CA ALA A 244 -0.23 4.63 1.33
C ALA A 244 0.50 3.32 1.69
N GLY A 245 1.26 3.31 2.78
CA GLY A 245 1.98 2.17 3.32
C GLY A 245 1.37 1.68 4.64
N PHE A 246 0.80 0.48 4.65
CA PHE A 246 0.23 -0.20 5.81
C PHE A 246 0.98 -1.50 6.07
N GLY A 247 1.75 -1.58 7.15
CA GLY A 247 2.57 -2.75 7.50
C GLY A 247 4.00 -2.36 7.83
N ALA A 248 4.69 -3.23 8.58
CA ALA A 248 6.08 -3.01 8.90
C ALA A 248 6.94 -3.04 7.61
N GLY A 249 7.69 -1.96 7.38
CA GLY A 249 8.55 -1.82 6.19
C GLY A 249 7.82 -1.66 4.86
N ALA A 250 6.50 -1.43 4.85
CA ALA A 250 5.76 -1.14 3.62
C ALA A 250 6.34 0.13 2.95
N LEU A 251 6.67 0.06 1.66
CA LEU A 251 7.28 1.17 0.89
C LEU A 251 8.56 1.77 1.52
N LYS A 252 9.31 0.98 2.30
CA LYS A 252 10.45 1.47 3.11
C LYS A 252 11.46 2.30 2.33
N GLN A 253 11.84 1.86 1.13
CA GLN A 253 12.86 2.51 0.29
C GLN A 253 12.31 3.55 -0.69
N ASN A 254 11.00 3.83 -0.69
CA ASN A 254 10.43 4.81 -1.63
C ASN A 254 11.13 6.15 -1.44
N THR A 255 11.57 6.81 -2.49
CA THR A 255 12.23 8.12 -2.42
C THR A 255 11.37 9.18 -3.10
N THR A 256 11.06 8.99 -4.38
CA THR A 256 10.33 9.96 -5.21
C THR A 256 9.06 9.39 -5.86
N GLY A 257 8.81 8.09 -5.72
CA GLY A 257 7.64 7.43 -6.30
C GLY A 257 6.33 7.95 -5.71
N ASN A 258 5.30 8.02 -6.55
CA ASN A 258 3.97 8.57 -6.23
C ASN A 258 2.86 7.54 -6.51
N TYR A 259 1.71 7.75 -5.88
CA TYR A 259 0.50 6.95 -6.13
C TYR A 259 0.68 5.45 -5.86
N ASN A 260 1.54 5.08 -4.91
CA ASN A 260 1.74 3.68 -4.54
C ASN A 260 0.90 3.31 -3.32
N THR A 261 0.23 2.15 -3.38
CA THR A 261 -0.47 1.55 -2.24
C THR A 261 0.20 0.24 -1.87
N ALA A 262 0.65 0.11 -0.63
CA ALA A 262 1.27 -1.10 -0.09
C ALA A 262 0.58 -1.48 1.22
N SER A 263 -0.02 -2.67 1.29
CA SER A 263 -0.65 -3.21 2.50
C SER A 263 -0.14 -4.62 2.76
N GLY A 264 0.72 -4.76 3.75
CA GLY A 264 1.40 -6.00 4.12
C GLY A 264 2.80 -5.69 4.63
N ALA A 265 3.33 -6.53 5.53
CA ALA A 265 4.73 -6.41 5.92
C ALA A 265 5.63 -6.69 4.70
N GLY A 266 6.60 -5.81 4.47
CA GLY A 266 7.53 -5.89 3.32
C GLY A 266 6.92 -5.57 1.94
N ALA A 267 5.64 -5.21 1.84
CA ALA A 267 5.01 -4.86 0.56
C ALA A 267 5.69 -3.63 -0.07
N LEU A 268 6.10 -3.73 -1.35
CA LEU A 268 6.84 -2.68 -2.07
C LEU A 268 8.10 -2.15 -1.33
N GLN A 269 8.73 -2.95 -0.47
CA GLN A 269 9.78 -2.45 0.43
C GLN A 269 10.98 -1.82 -0.29
N ASN A 270 11.32 -2.28 -1.51
CA ASN A 270 12.46 -1.79 -2.29
C ASN A 270 12.07 -0.80 -3.40
N ASN A 271 10.80 -0.35 -3.45
CA ASN A 271 10.37 0.67 -4.42
C ASN A 271 11.23 1.91 -4.25
N THR A 272 11.82 2.47 -5.30
CA THR A 272 12.66 3.68 -5.18
C THR A 272 11.97 4.89 -5.81
N SER A 273 11.62 4.80 -7.10
CA SER A 273 11.02 5.91 -7.87
C SER A 273 9.77 5.50 -8.64
N ALA A 274 9.36 4.24 -8.56
CA ALA A 274 8.23 3.76 -9.35
C ALA A 274 6.89 4.35 -8.88
N ASN A 275 5.97 4.49 -9.83
CA ASN A 275 4.66 5.11 -9.60
C ASN A 275 3.52 4.12 -9.83
N GLY A 276 2.39 4.35 -9.16
CA GLY A 276 1.13 3.69 -9.50
C GLY A 276 1.07 2.20 -9.20
N ASN A 277 1.87 1.69 -8.25
CA ASN A 277 1.84 0.27 -7.88
C ASN A 277 0.84 0.01 -6.75
N SER A 278 0.14 -1.13 -6.81
CA SER A 278 -0.76 -1.62 -5.76
C SER A 278 -0.31 -2.99 -5.27
N ALA A 279 0.21 -3.07 -4.05
CA ALA A 279 0.70 -4.30 -3.42
C ALA A 279 -0.10 -4.63 -2.17
N LEU A 280 -0.86 -5.72 -2.18
CA LEU A 280 -1.70 -6.18 -1.07
C LEU A 280 -1.32 -7.60 -0.68
N GLY A 281 -0.49 -7.76 0.35
CA GLY A 281 0.01 -9.05 0.82
C GLY A 281 1.40 -8.94 1.44
N HIS A 282 1.77 -9.93 2.25
CA HIS A 282 3.15 -10.05 2.74
C HIS A 282 4.11 -10.17 1.55
N ASN A 283 5.12 -9.31 1.49
CA ASN A 283 6.14 -9.24 0.42
C ASN A 283 5.60 -9.10 -1.03
N ALA A 284 4.34 -8.68 -1.21
CA ALA A 284 3.85 -8.36 -2.55
C ALA A 284 4.71 -7.24 -3.17
N LEU A 285 5.21 -7.44 -4.40
CA LEU A 285 6.12 -6.52 -5.10
C LEU A 285 7.38 -6.11 -4.30
N ALA A 286 7.88 -6.97 -3.40
CA ALA A 286 8.94 -6.62 -2.44
C ALA A 286 10.23 -6.07 -3.08
N THR A 287 10.65 -6.59 -4.24
CA THR A 287 11.89 -6.13 -4.90
C THR A 287 11.69 -5.09 -5.99
N ASN A 288 10.45 -4.63 -6.23
CA ASN A 288 10.17 -3.67 -7.30
C ASN A 288 10.97 -2.40 -7.06
N THR A 289 11.76 -1.93 -8.03
CA THR A 289 12.57 -0.71 -7.89
C THR A 289 11.98 0.42 -8.71
N THR A 290 11.86 0.22 -10.03
CA THR A 290 11.39 1.24 -11.00
C THR A 290 10.14 0.84 -11.79
N GLY A 291 9.73 -0.43 -11.71
CA GLY A 291 8.53 -0.95 -12.38
C GLY A 291 7.25 -0.25 -11.92
N TYR A 292 6.47 0.28 -12.86
CA TYR A 292 5.26 1.08 -12.59
C TYR A 292 3.98 0.34 -12.99
N ALA A 293 2.83 0.83 -12.49
CA ALA A 293 1.51 0.31 -12.84
C ALA A 293 1.32 -1.21 -12.61
N ASN A 294 2.01 -1.79 -11.61
CA ASN A 294 1.84 -3.19 -11.25
C ASN A 294 0.79 -3.36 -10.14
N ILE A 295 0.01 -4.43 -10.23
CA ILE A 295 -0.94 -4.87 -9.21
C ILE A 295 -0.49 -6.24 -8.71
N GLY A 296 -0.09 -6.34 -7.44
CA GLY A 296 0.24 -7.60 -6.78
C GLY A 296 -0.67 -7.82 -5.57
N VAL A 297 -1.54 -8.81 -5.62
CA VAL A 297 -2.48 -9.16 -4.53
C VAL A 297 -2.27 -10.61 -4.14
N GLY A 298 -1.84 -10.86 -2.91
CA GLY A 298 -1.45 -12.17 -2.40
C GLY A 298 -0.06 -12.14 -1.79
N GLU A 299 0.23 -13.10 -0.92
CA GLU A 299 1.58 -13.30 -0.40
C GLU A 299 2.55 -13.63 -1.55
N ASP A 300 3.69 -12.94 -1.59
CA ASP A 300 4.75 -13.07 -2.60
C ASP A 300 4.30 -12.87 -4.07
N ALA A 301 3.15 -12.21 -4.30
CA ALA A 301 2.74 -11.83 -5.64
C ALA A 301 3.72 -10.82 -6.24
N LEU A 302 4.28 -11.11 -7.42
CA LEU A 302 5.31 -10.30 -8.10
C LEU A 302 6.55 -9.98 -7.23
N SER A 303 6.90 -10.83 -6.25
CA SER A 303 7.91 -10.46 -5.26
C SER A 303 9.33 -10.26 -5.81
N ALA A 304 9.68 -10.86 -6.95
CA ALA A 304 10.95 -10.67 -7.64
C ALA A 304 10.93 -9.59 -8.75
N ASN A 305 9.82 -8.86 -8.92
CA ASN A 305 9.75 -7.81 -9.95
C ASN A 305 10.79 -6.74 -9.69
N VAL A 306 11.49 -6.28 -10.73
CA VAL A 306 12.49 -5.21 -10.62
C VAL A 306 12.02 -4.00 -11.42
N ASP A 307 11.93 -4.16 -12.75
CA ASP A 307 11.57 -3.08 -13.69
C ASP A 307 10.34 -3.42 -14.56
N GLY A 308 9.78 -4.63 -14.40
CA GLY A 308 8.55 -5.02 -15.09
C GLY A 308 7.39 -4.07 -14.75
N HIS A 309 6.53 -3.78 -15.72
CA HIS A 309 5.41 -2.85 -15.58
C HIS A 309 4.15 -3.42 -16.23
N ASP A 310 3.01 -2.80 -15.91
CA ASP A 310 1.68 -3.20 -16.41
C ASP A 310 1.34 -4.68 -16.11
N ASN A 311 1.86 -5.25 -15.02
CA ASN A 311 1.58 -6.62 -14.62
C ASN A 311 0.47 -6.68 -13.55
N VAL A 312 -0.41 -7.68 -13.64
CA VAL A 312 -1.48 -7.95 -12.68
C VAL A 312 -1.33 -9.37 -12.14
N ALA A 313 -0.89 -9.52 -10.89
CA ALA A 313 -0.81 -10.79 -10.16
C ALA A 313 -1.87 -10.83 -9.05
N LEU A 314 -2.83 -11.74 -9.17
CA LEU A 314 -3.86 -12.01 -8.18
C LEU A 314 -3.74 -13.47 -7.71
N GLY A 315 -3.28 -13.68 -6.48
CA GLY A 315 -3.11 -14.99 -5.86
C GLY A 315 -1.74 -15.14 -5.19
N THR A 316 -1.67 -15.99 -4.16
CA THR A 316 -0.39 -16.32 -3.50
C THR A 316 0.61 -16.87 -4.49
N ALA A 317 1.82 -16.32 -4.45
CA ALA A 317 2.95 -16.64 -5.30
C ALA A 317 2.64 -16.61 -6.83
N SER A 318 1.69 -15.76 -7.23
CA SER A 318 1.43 -15.45 -8.65
C SER A 318 2.55 -14.55 -9.19
N MET A 319 3.13 -14.92 -10.34
CA MET A 319 4.27 -14.22 -10.96
C MET A 319 5.48 -13.96 -10.05
N THR A 320 5.73 -14.83 -9.06
CA THR A 320 6.81 -14.64 -8.07
C THR A 320 8.20 -14.47 -8.68
N SER A 321 8.50 -15.08 -9.83
CA SER A 321 9.80 -14.99 -10.49
C SER A 321 9.91 -13.89 -11.55
N ASN A 322 8.88 -13.08 -11.76
CA ASN A 322 8.90 -12.04 -12.81
C ASN A 322 9.95 -11.00 -12.47
N THR A 323 10.91 -10.73 -13.35
CA THR A 323 11.94 -9.70 -13.13
C THR A 323 11.66 -8.46 -13.98
N ASN A 324 11.43 -8.67 -15.28
CA ASN A 324 11.29 -7.62 -16.29
C ASN A 324 10.14 -7.89 -17.29
N GLY A 325 9.32 -8.92 -17.05
CA GLY A 325 8.13 -9.18 -17.87
C GLY A 325 7.14 -8.01 -17.80
N ILE A 326 6.42 -7.78 -18.90
CA ILE A 326 5.53 -6.63 -19.12
C ILE A 326 4.17 -7.11 -19.57
N GLY A 327 3.10 -6.47 -19.10
CA GLY A 327 1.75 -6.69 -19.61
C GLY A 327 1.19 -8.08 -19.31
N ASN A 328 1.67 -8.75 -18.26
CA ASN A 328 1.19 -10.08 -17.89
C ASN A 328 0.01 -10.00 -16.91
N VAL A 329 -1.01 -10.82 -17.15
CA VAL A 329 -2.16 -10.99 -16.26
C VAL A 329 -2.15 -12.41 -15.72
N ALA A 330 -2.05 -12.55 -14.40
CA ALA A 330 -2.01 -13.84 -13.70
C ALA A 330 -3.02 -13.85 -12.55
N SER A 331 -4.12 -14.57 -12.72
CA SER A 331 -5.20 -14.72 -11.74
C SER A 331 -5.31 -16.18 -11.30
N GLY A 332 -4.70 -16.49 -10.16
CA GLY A 332 -4.67 -17.82 -9.58
C GLY A 332 -3.44 -18.02 -8.70
N ASN A 333 -3.55 -18.90 -7.70
CA ASN A 333 -2.41 -19.32 -6.91
C ASN A 333 -1.35 -19.97 -7.82
N LEU A 334 -0.10 -19.50 -7.71
CA LEU A 334 1.04 -19.94 -8.50
C LEU A 334 0.84 -19.85 -10.05
N ALA A 335 -0.07 -18.98 -10.52
CA ALA A 335 -0.23 -18.67 -11.93
C ALA A 335 0.99 -17.89 -12.44
N LEU A 336 1.51 -18.21 -13.63
CA LEU A 336 2.73 -17.61 -14.21
C LEU A 336 3.94 -17.60 -13.24
N ARG A 337 3.99 -18.49 -12.25
CA ARG A 337 4.96 -18.45 -11.13
C ARG A 337 6.41 -18.29 -11.60
N LEU A 338 6.81 -19.04 -12.65
CA LEU A 338 8.18 -19.09 -13.14
C LEU A 338 8.46 -18.08 -14.27
N ASN A 339 7.51 -17.22 -14.63
CA ASN A 339 7.72 -16.22 -15.67
C ASN A 339 8.80 -15.26 -15.21
N THR A 340 9.86 -15.06 -15.99
CA THR A 340 10.96 -14.12 -15.69
C THR A 340 10.87 -12.87 -16.57
N THR A 341 10.90 -13.06 -17.90
CA THR A 341 10.91 -11.98 -18.89
C THR A 341 9.78 -12.06 -19.92
N GLY A 342 8.97 -13.12 -19.89
CA GLY A 342 7.84 -13.29 -20.79
C GLY A 342 6.85 -12.12 -20.70
N GLN A 343 6.20 -11.80 -21.82
CA GLN A 343 5.36 -10.61 -21.95
C GLN A 343 3.97 -10.95 -22.51
N ASN A 344 2.99 -10.10 -22.18
CA ASN A 344 1.64 -10.17 -22.74
C ASN A 344 0.97 -11.54 -22.57
N ASN A 345 1.24 -12.23 -21.46
CA ASN A 345 0.63 -13.51 -21.15
C ASN A 345 -0.63 -13.31 -20.30
N THR A 346 -1.67 -14.10 -20.56
CA THR A 346 -2.89 -14.16 -19.75
C THR A 346 -3.03 -15.56 -19.15
N ALA A 347 -2.99 -15.66 -17.83
CA ALA A 347 -3.09 -16.90 -17.07
C ALA A 347 -4.21 -16.78 -16.04
N SER A 348 -5.26 -17.58 -16.18
CA SER A 348 -6.39 -17.61 -15.24
C SER A 348 -6.66 -19.04 -14.78
N GLY A 349 -6.34 -19.33 -13.52
CA GLY A 349 -6.49 -20.64 -12.90
C GLY A 349 -5.34 -20.98 -11.96
N LEU A 350 -5.58 -21.88 -11.01
CA LEU A 350 -4.53 -22.46 -10.17
C LEU A 350 -3.49 -23.16 -11.08
N LEU A 351 -2.21 -22.81 -10.93
CA LEU A 351 -1.09 -23.31 -11.75
C LEU A 351 -1.15 -22.99 -13.26
N SER A 352 -2.04 -22.10 -13.72
CA SER A 352 -2.09 -21.74 -15.16
C SER A 352 -0.80 -21.04 -15.61
N LEU A 353 -0.23 -21.45 -16.74
CA LEU A 353 1.07 -20.99 -17.27
C LEU A 353 2.23 -21.08 -16.27
N GLN A 354 2.13 -21.95 -15.26
CA GLN A 354 3.10 -22.04 -14.18
C GLN A 354 4.55 -22.25 -14.66
N TYR A 355 4.73 -23.01 -15.73
CA TYR A 355 6.04 -23.34 -16.29
C TYR A 355 6.49 -22.40 -17.40
N ASN A 356 5.72 -21.36 -17.73
CA ASN A 356 6.18 -20.30 -18.63
C ASN A 356 7.34 -19.56 -17.97
N THR A 357 8.47 -19.44 -18.66
CA THR A 357 9.67 -18.74 -18.17
C THR A 357 9.92 -17.48 -19.00
N ILE A 358 10.06 -17.63 -20.32
CA ILE A 358 10.34 -16.54 -21.26
C ILE A 358 9.28 -16.40 -22.36
N GLY A 359 8.34 -17.35 -22.41
CA GLY A 359 7.26 -17.37 -23.40
C GLY A 359 6.39 -16.12 -23.34
N SER A 360 5.90 -15.69 -24.50
CA SER A 360 5.13 -14.45 -24.65
C SER A 360 3.90 -14.67 -25.52
N TYR A 361 2.88 -13.81 -25.33
CA TYR A 361 1.60 -13.87 -26.05
C TYR A 361 0.83 -15.17 -25.82
N ASN A 362 0.98 -15.79 -24.64
CA ASN A 362 0.28 -17.01 -24.30
C ASN A 362 -1.00 -16.73 -23.52
N THR A 363 -2.06 -17.48 -23.83
CA THR A 363 -3.32 -17.48 -23.07
C THR A 363 -3.55 -18.85 -22.47
N ALA A 364 -3.74 -18.94 -21.16
CA ALA A 364 -4.10 -20.17 -20.48
C ALA A 364 -5.26 -19.94 -19.50
N LEU A 365 -6.37 -20.64 -19.72
CA LEU A 365 -7.59 -20.54 -18.92
C LEU A 365 -7.94 -21.92 -18.37
N GLY A 366 -7.70 -22.16 -17.08
CA GLY A 366 -8.00 -23.42 -16.41
C GLY A 366 -6.92 -23.85 -15.40
N TYR A 367 -7.27 -24.83 -14.56
CA TYR A 367 -6.31 -25.46 -13.65
C TYR A 367 -5.17 -26.09 -14.46
N ASN A 368 -3.92 -25.74 -14.17
CA ASN A 368 -2.73 -26.32 -14.79
C ASN A 368 -2.74 -26.27 -16.34
N ALA A 369 -3.40 -25.27 -16.94
CA ALA A 369 -3.38 -25.04 -18.38
C ALA A 369 -2.07 -24.34 -18.79
N GLY A 370 -1.45 -24.73 -19.90
CA GLY A 370 -0.23 -24.11 -20.41
C GLY A 370 0.87 -25.12 -20.82
N PRO A 371 2.12 -24.68 -20.96
CA PRO A 371 3.22 -25.55 -21.34
C PRO A 371 3.69 -26.43 -20.17
N LEU A 372 4.36 -27.52 -20.51
CA LEU A 372 5.14 -28.33 -19.56
C LEU A 372 6.50 -27.67 -19.25
N VAL A 373 7.19 -28.19 -18.23
CA VAL A 373 8.49 -27.66 -17.77
C VAL A 373 9.55 -27.54 -18.86
N ALA A 374 9.58 -28.46 -19.83
CA ALA A 374 10.53 -28.43 -20.95
C ALA A 374 10.25 -27.29 -21.95
N ASN A 375 9.05 -26.71 -21.90
CA ASN A 375 8.47 -25.84 -22.93
C ASN A 375 8.18 -24.43 -22.39
N GLY A 376 8.93 -23.94 -21.41
CA GLY A 376 8.70 -22.63 -20.79
C GLY A 376 8.88 -21.42 -21.73
N GLY A 377 9.42 -21.62 -22.94
CA GLY A 377 9.64 -20.59 -23.95
C GLY A 377 8.62 -20.54 -25.09
N LEU A 378 7.53 -21.30 -25.03
CA LEU A 378 6.53 -21.28 -26.11
C LEU A 378 5.89 -19.89 -26.25
N THR A 379 5.48 -19.56 -27.47
CA THR A 379 4.92 -18.25 -27.81
C THR A 379 3.63 -18.40 -28.61
N ASN A 380 2.73 -17.43 -28.49
CA ASN A 380 1.47 -17.39 -29.25
C ASN A 380 0.66 -18.69 -29.07
N THR A 381 0.55 -19.19 -27.85
CA THR A 381 -0.22 -20.39 -27.53
C THR A 381 -1.53 -20.05 -26.84
N THR A 382 -2.56 -20.86 -27.06
CA THR A 382 -3.84 -20.76 -26.34
C THR A 382 -4.23 -22.12 -25.77
N ALA A 383 -4.33 -22.22 -24.45
CA ALA A 383 -4.73 -23.42 -23.72
C ALA A 383 -6.01 -23.14 -22.93
N ILE A 384 -7.13 -23.78 -23.27
CA ILE A 384 -8.42 -23.54 -22.61
C ILE A 384 -8.95 -24.86 -22.06
N GLY A 385 -9.14 -24.95 -20.75
CA GLY A 385 -9.61 -26.13 -20.04
C GLY A 385 -8.63 -26.62 -18.98
N ALA A 386 -9.14 -27.38 -18.00
CA ALA A 386 -8.29 -27.98 -16.98
C ALA A 386 -7.29 -28.95 -17.63
N ASN A 387 -6.01 -28.80 -17.28
CA ASN A 387 -4.87 -29.53 -17.83
C ASN A 387 -4.70 -29.40 -19.34
N ALA A 388 -5.26 -28.40 -20.03
CA ALA A 388 -4.97 -28.19 -21.45
C ALA A 388 -3.47 -27.89 -21.64
N ILE A 389 -2.74 -28.80 -22.31
CA ILE A 389 -1.28 -28.72 -22.47
C ILE A 389 -0.93 -28.33 -23.89
N VAL A 390 -0.13 -27.26 -24.04
CA VAL A 390 0.45 -26.85 -25.32
C VAL A 390 1.88 -27.38 -25.45
N SER A 391 2.24 -27.90 -26.63
CA SER A 391 3.56 -28.48 -26.86
C SER A 391 4.42 -27.72 -27.87
N ALA A 392 3.84 -26.80 -28.65
CA ALA A 392 4.59 -25.90 -29.53
C ALA A 392 3.95 -24.51 -29.63
N SER A 393 4.74 -23.55 -30.14
CA SER A 393 4.27 -22.19 -30.43
C SER A 393 3.19 -22.20 -31.51
N ASN A 394 2.35 -21.16 -31.52
CA ASN A 394 1.28 -20.98 -32.51
C ASN A 394 0.19 -22.07 -32.46
N GLN A 395 -0.06 -22.64 -31.29
CA GLN A 395 -1.07 -23.71 -31.11
C GLN A 395 -2.25 -23.26 -30.26
N ILE A 396 -3.43 -23.76 -30.62
CA ILE A 396 -4.65 -23.68 -29.80
C ILE A 396 -5.01 -25.10 -29.35
N VAL A 397 -5.10 -25.31 -28.04
CA VAL A 397 -5.50 -26.57 -27.39
C VAL A 397 -6.76 -26.33 -26.57
N LEU A 398 -7.79 -27.12 -26.85
CA LEU A 398 -9.11 -27.02 -26.21
C LEU A 398 -9.38 -28.29 -25.38
N GLY A 399 -9.11 -28.18 -24.08
CA GLY A 399 -9.27 -29.22 -23.06
C GLY A 399 -8.12 -30.22 -22.98
N ASP A 400 -8.31 -31.27 -22.17
CA ASP A 400 -7.35 -32.35 -21.99
C ASP A 400 -7.66 -33.57 -22.88
N ASN A 401 -6.92 -34.65 -22.72
CA ASN A 401 -7.12 -35.89 -23.47
C ASN A 401 -8.41 -36.66 -23.11
N ASN A 402 -9.22 -36.17 -22.15
CA ASN A 402 -10.51 -36.74 -21.77
C ASN A 402 -11.71 -36.05 -22.45
N ILE A 403 -11.50 -35.00 -23.25
CA ILE A 403 -12.57 -34.36 -24.03
C ILE A 403 -13.16 -35.34 -25.04
N THR A 404 -14.50 -35.44 -25.05
CA THR A 404 -15.25 -36.34 -25.96
C THR A 404 -16.02 -35.62 -27.06
N ALA A 405 -16.28 -34.32 -26.92
CA ALA A 405 -16.96 -33.53 -27.92
C ALA A 405 -16.64 -32.03 -27.80
N LEU A 406 -16.47 -31.37 -28.95
CA LEU A 406 -16.50 -29.91 -29.08
C LEU A 406 -17.88 -29.52 -29.62
N ARG A 407 -18.75 -28.95 -28.77
CA ARG A 407 -20.13 -28.58 -29.16
C ARG A 407 -20.20 -27.11 -29.55
N CYS A 408 -20.63 -26.82 -30.77
CA CYS A 408 -20.89 -25.48 -31.28
C CYS A 408 -22.19 -25.47 -32.11
N ASN A 409 -22.96 -24.38 -32.08
CA ASN A 409 -24.13 -24.22 -32.94
C ASN A 409 -23.73 -23.97 -34.41
N VAL A 410 -22.59 -23.29 -34.61
CA VAL A 410 -21.97 -23.13 -35.93
C VAL A 410 -21.17 -24.39 -36.25
N GLN A 411 -21.44 -24.98 -37.42
CA GLN A 411 -20.88 -26.28 -37.80
C GLN A 411 -19.55 -26.18 -38.57
N THR A 412 -19.06 -24.97 -38.86
CA THR A 412 -17.89 -24.75 -39.72
C THR A 412 -16.80 -23.96 -39.02
N ILE A 413 -15.54 -24.35 -39.28
CA ILE A 413 -14.35 -23.52 -39.06
C ILE A 413 -13.92 -23.01 -40.43
N THR A 414 -13.88 -21.70 -40.62
CA THR A 414 -13.62 -21.07 -41.93
C THR A 414 -12.22 -20.48 -42.00
N SER A 415 -11.52 -20.69 -43.12
CA SER A 415 -10.28 -19.99 -43.47
C SER A 415 -10.53 -18.94 -44.55
N LEU A 416 -9.79 -17.82 -44.52
CA LEU A 416 -9.81 -16.84 -45.61
C LEU A 416 -9.17 -17.46 -46.86
N SER A 417 -9.89 -17.45 -48.00
CA SER A 417 -9.45 -18.14 -49.23
C SER A 417 -9.71 -17.31 -50.48
N ASP A 418 -9.81 -15.98 -50.34
CA ASP A 418 -10.10 -15.04 -51.42
C ASP A 418 -8.98 -15.04 -52.47
N VAL A 419 -9.33 -14.92 -53.76
CA VAL A 419 -8.33 -14.91 -54.85
C VAL A 419 -7.35 -13.74 -54.72
N ARG A 420 -7.78 -12.62 -54.13
CA ARG A 420 -6.96 -11.41 -53.94
C ARG A 420 -5.78 -11.63 -52.99
N ILE A 421 -5.82 -12.68 -52.17
CA ILE A 421 -4.75 -13.01 -51.21
C ILE A 421 -3.92 -14.22 -51.66
N LYS A 422 -4.12 -14.72 -52.88
CA LYS A 422 -3.43 -15.89 -53.42
C LYS A 422 -2.50 -15.48 -54.55
N GLU A 423 -1.31 -16.07 -54.56
CA GLU A 423 -0.31 -15.91 -55.61
C GLU A 423 0.03 -17.27 -56.23
N ASN A 424 0.61 -17.27 -57.44
CA ASN A 424 1.07 -18.49 -58.11
C ASN A 424 0.01 -19.59 -58.28
N ILE A 425 -1.25 -19.20 -58.51
CA ILE A 425 -2.38 -20.14 -58.68
C ILE A 425 -2.14 -21.02 -59.91
N ARG A 426 -2.14 -22.35 -59.72
CA ARG A 426 -1.92 -23.37 -60.75
C ARG A 426 -2.85 -24.57 -60.54
N ASP A 427 -3.21 -25.24 -61.64
CA ASP A 427 -4.07 -26.43 -61.62
C ASP A 427 -3.24 -27.72 -61.58
N ASN A 428 -2.47 -27.93 -60.51
CA ASN A 428 -1.50 -29.04 -60.41
C ASN A 428 -1.62 -29.89 -59.13
N VAL A 429 -2.80 -29.91 -58.49
CA VAL A 429 -3.03 -30.77 -57.33
C VAL A 429 -2.98 -32.24 -57.76
N PRO A 430 -2.24 -33.13 -57.08
CA PRO A 430 -2.29 -34.56 -57.34
C PRO A 430 -3.64 -35.18 -56.90
N GLY A 431 -4.32 -35.86 -57.82
CA GLY A 431 -5.54 -36.63 -57.54
C GLY A 431 -5.25 -38.10 -57.24
N LEU A 432 -5.58 -38.98 -58.19
CA LEU A 432 -5.47 -40.44 -58.07
C LEU A 432 -4.05 -40.90 -57.74
N SER A 433 -3.03 -40.26 -58.28
CA SER A 433 -1.62 -40.59 -58.01
C SER A 433 -1.27 -40.50 -56.52
N PHE A 434 -1.99 -39.66 -55.75
CA PHE A 434 -1.87 -39.55 -54.31
C PHE A 434 -2.87 -40.45 -53.58
N ILE A 435 -4.17 -40.28 -53.85
CA ILE A 435 -5.24 -40.93 -53.07
C ILE A 435 -5.16 -42.46 -53.11
N THR A 436 -4.73 -43.05 -54.23
CA THR A 436 -4.64 -44.52 -54.37
C THR A 436 -3.49 -45.14 -53.57
N LYS A 437 -2.55 -44.33 -53.07
CA LYS A 437 -1.44 -44.77 -52.20
C LYS A 437 -1.80 -44.75 -50.71
N LEU A 438 -2.92 -44.13 -50.34
CA LEU A 438 -3.32 -44.01 -48.93
C LEU A 438 -3.93 -45.31 -48.43
N THR A 439 -3.54 -45.74 -47.23
CA THR A 439 -4.06 -46.96 -46.59
C THR A 439 -5.01 -46.61 -45.44
N PRO A 440 -6.34 -46.79 -45.59
CA PRO A 440 -7.28 -46.55 -44.51
C PRO A 440 -7.15 -47.63 -43.42
N ILE A 441 -7.22 -47.22 -42.16
CA ILE A 441 -7.10 -48.09 -40.98
C ILE A 441 -8.22 -47.82 -39.98
N THR A 442 -8.52 -48.81 -39.13
CA THR A 442 -9.37 -48.65 -37.95
C THR A 442 -8.55 -48.84 -36.68
N TYR A 443 -8.80 -48.05 -35.64
CA TYR A 443 -8.00 -48.08 -34.42
C TYR A 443 -8.79 -47.59 -33.19
N ASN A 444 -8.35 -48.00 -32.01
CA ASN A 444 -8.72 -47.37 -30.73
C ASN A 444 -7.53 -46.52 -30.25
N ILE A 445 -7.78 -45.41 -29.56
CA ILE A 445 -6.70 -44.60 -29.01
C ILE A 445 -6.28 -45.20 -27.67
N ASP A 446 -5.01 -45.58 -27.54
CA ASP A 446 -4.41 -45.89 -26.24
C ASP A 446 -4.19 -44.58 -25.48
N LYS A 447 -5.21 -44.17 -24.72
CA LYS A 447 -5.24 -42.90 -23.98
C LYS A 447 -4.10 -42.76 -22.97
N ALA A 448 -3.56 -43.86 -22.44
CA ALA A 448 -2.41 -43.83 -21.56
C ALA A 448 -1.12 -43.54 -22.31
N LYS A 449 -0.94 -44.08 -23.51
CA LYS A 449 0.19 -43.71 -24.40
C LYS A 449 0.07 -42.28 -24.90
N GLU A 450 -1.13 -41.83 -25.28
CA GLU A 450 -1.40 -40.43 -25.64
C GLU A 450 -1.04 -39.49 -24.48
N ALA A 451 -1.47 -39.84 -23.26
CA ALA A 451 -1.14 -39.06 -22.07
C ALA A 451 0.37 -38.95 -21.84
N ARG A 452 1.13 -40.06 -21.98
CA ARG A 452 2.59 -40.03 -21.85
C ARG A 452 3.26 -39.17 -22.92
N LEU A 453 2.76 -39.25 -24.14
CA LEU A 453 3.30 -38.53 -25.29
C LEU A 453 3.10 -37.01 -25.17
N LEU A 454 1.93 -36.60 -24.67
CA LEU A 454 1.56 -35.19 -24.53
C LEU A 454 1.80 -34.64 -23.10
N GLY A 455 2.25 -35.49 -22.18
CA GLY A 455 2.53 -35.15 -20.78
C GLY A 455 1.31 -34.91 -19.90
N TYR A 456 0.15 -35.50 -20.24
CA TYR A 456 -1.04 -35.47 -19.38
C TYR A 456 -0.87 -36.37 -18.13
N PRO A 457 -1.48 -36.01 -16.99
CA PRO A 457 -1.49 -36.88 -15.81
C PRO A 457 -2.14 -38.23 -16.09
N LEU A 458 -1.42 -39.34 -15.81
CA LEU A 458 -1.93 -40.70 -16.03
C LEU A 458 -3.13 -41.06 -15.15
N ALA A 459 -3.24 -40.47 -13.97
CA ALA A 459 -4.29 -40.79 -12.99
C ALA A 459 -5.70 -40.39 -13.43
N THR A 460 -5.82 -39.44 -14.36
CA THR A 460 -7.11 -38.92 -14.83
C THR A 460 -7.54 -39.50 -16.18
N VAL A 461 -6.75 -40.42 -16.74
CA VAL A 461 -6.97 -40.97 -18.09
C VAL A 461 -8.09 -42.00 -18.07
N LYS A 462 -9.04 -41.85 -18.98
CA LYS A 462 -10.09 -42.84 -19.24
C LYS A 462 -9.73 -43.71 -20.45
N GLU A 463 -10.17 -44.96 -20.43
CA GLU A 463 -10.07 -45.85 -21.59
C GLU A 463 -10.90 -45.30 -22.76
N ASP A 464 -10.33 -45.36 -23.97
CA ASP A 464 -11.09 -45.08 -25.19
C ASP A 464 -11.85 -46.33 -25.65
N LYS A 465 -13.18 -46.23 -25.66
CA LYS A 465 -14.08 -47.30 -26.09
C LYS A 465 -14.63 -47.08 -27.50
N ILE A 466 -14.14 -46.05 -28.19
CA ILE A 466 -14.59 -45.67 -29.52
C ILE A 466 -13.66 -46.31 -30.56
N LEU A 467 -14.23 -47.00 -31.54
CA LEU A 467 -13.50 -47.46 -32.73
C LEU A 467 -13.48 -46.33 -33.75
N HIS A 468 -12.29 -45.83 -34.05
CA HIS A 468 -12.07 -44.77 -35.04
C HIS A 468 -11.70 -45.35 -36.39
N SER A 469 -11.93 -44.58 -37.45
CA SER A 469 -11.46 -44.87 -38.81
C SER A 469 -10.65 -43.68 -39.31
N GLY A 470 -9.50 -43.92 -39.94
CA GLY A 470 -8.61 -42.85 -40.36
C GLY A 470 -7.35 -43.35 -41.07
N PHE A 471 -6.29 -42.56 -41.01
CA PHE A 471 -4.97 -42.84 -41.59
C PHE A 471 -3.87 -42.70 -40.53
N ALA A 472 -2.77 -43.45 -40.67
CA ALA A 472 -1.53 -43.15 -39.97
C ALA A 472 -0.83 -41.97 -40.66
N ALA A 473 -0.49 -40.93 -39.90
CA ALA A 473 0.07 -39.70 -40.46
C ALA A 473 1.41 -39.92 -41.20
N GLN A 474 2.22 -40.85 -40.69
CA GLN A 474 3.51 -41.24 -41.26
C GLN A 474 3.34 -41.90 -42.64
N ASP A 475 2.32 -42.74 -42.81
CA ASP A 475 2.04 -43.39 -44.09
C ASP A 475 1.55 -42.39 -45.14
N VAL A 476 0.74 -41.41 -44.71
CA VAL A 476 0.32 -40.28 -45.58
C VAL A 476 1.53 -39.47 -46.01
N GLU A 477 2.45 -39.15 -45.08
CA GLU A 477 3.67 -38.41 -45.39
C GLU A 477 4.54 -39.15 -46.41
N ALA A 478 4.73 -40.47 -46.20
CA ALA A 478 5.49 -41.32 -47.10
C ALA A 478 4.88 -41.36 -48.51
N ALA A 479 3.55 -41.52 -48.60
CA ALA A 479 2.83 -41.52 -49.87
C ALA A 479 2.95 -40.18 -50.62
N ALA A 480 2.87 -39.05 -49.89
CA ALA A 480 3.03 -37.72 -50.47
C ALA A 480 4.46 -37.50 -51.00
N LYS A 481 5.47 -37.86 -50.21
CA LYS A 481 6.89 -37.77 -50.59
C LYS A 481 7.22 -38.62 -51.82
N GLU A 482 6.66 -39.82 -51.92
CA GLU A 482 6.91 -40.73 -53.05
C GLU A 482 6.55 -40.11 -54.40
N ILE A 483 5.50 -39.28 -54.45
CA ILE A 483 5.05 -38.61 -55.67
C ILE A 483 5.55 -37.16 -55.80
N GLY A 484 6.44 -36.72 -54.89
CA GLY A 484 6.92 -35.35 -54.85
C GLY A 484 5.84 -34.33 -54.49
N TYR A 485 4.81 -34.73 -53.75
CA TYR A 485 3.74 -33.85 -53.30
C TYR A 485 4.02 -33.34 -51.89
N ASP A 486 4.17 -32.02 -51.76
CA ASP A 486 4.26 -31.36 -50.46
C ASP A 486 2.85 -31.15 -49.89
N PHE A 487 2.32 -32.20 -49.25
CA PHE A 487 0.96 -32.19 -48.73
C PHE A 487 0.89 -31.53 -47.35
N GLU A 488 0.33 -30.32 -47.30
CA GLU A 488 0.15 -29.52 -46.07
C GLU A 488 -0.72 -30.19 -44.99
N GLY A 489 -1.44 -31.27 -45.33
CA GLY A 489 -2.31 -31.98 -44.39
C GLY A 489 -1.58 -32.86 -43.38
N VAL A 490 -0.27 -33.09 -43.52
CA VAL A 490 0.56 -33.78 -42.52
C VAL A 490 1.49 -32.77 -41.88
N SER A 491 1.51 -32.73 -40.54
CA SER A 491 2.46 -31.91 -39.80
C SER A 491 3.14 -32.74 -38.72
N GLN A 492 4.48 -32.76 -38.75
CA GLN A 492 5.30 -33.27 -37.66
C GLN A 492 5.60 -32.12 -36.68
N GLN A 493 5.48 -32.40 -35.39
CA GLN A 493 5.89 -31.44 -34.37
C GLN A 493 7.37 -31.10 -34.43
N ALA A 494 7.73 -29.89 -34.00
CA ALA A 494 9.08 -29.33 -34.09
C ALA A 494 10.14 -30.14 -33.31
N ASP A 495 9.73 -30.91 -32.31
CA ASP A 495 10.57 -31.80 -31.50
C ASP A 495 10.58 -33.25 -32.02
N GLY A 496 9.89 -33.52 -33.13
CA GLY A 496 9.75 -34.85 -33.72
C GLY A 496 8.91 -35.83 -32.89
N GLN A 497 8.27 -35.39 -31.81
CA GLN A 497 7.58 -36.29 -30.87
C GLN A 497 6.38 -36.98 -31.51
N TYR A 498 5.59 -36.26 -32.31
CA TYR A 498 4.37 -36.81 -32.89
C TYR A 498 3.95 -36.10 -34.20
N TYR A 499 3.00 -36.71 -34.88
CA TYR A 499 2.42 -36.23 -36.13
C TYR A 499 0.95 -35.89 -35.94
N THR A 500 0.46 -34.95 -36.75
CA THR A 500 -0.95 -34.55 -36.81
C THR A 500 -1.45 -34.59 -38.26
N LEU A 501 -2.76 -34.81 -38.42
CA LEU A 501 -3.43 -34.89 -39.73
C LEU A 501 -4.61 -33.91 -39.82
N GLY A 502 -4.62 -33.10 -40.88
CA GLY A 502 -5.74 -32.25 -41.26
C GLY A 502 -6.69 -32.97 -42.23
N TYR A 503 -7.67 -33.72 -41.70
CA TYR A 503 -8.58 -34.52 -42.53
C TYR A 503 -9.36 -33.71 -43.60
N THR A 504 -9.66 -32.43 -43.33
CA THR A 504 -10.35 -31.56 -44.29
C THR A 504 -9.50 -31.24 -45.52
N LEU A 505 -8.18 -31.39 -45.45
CA LEU A 505 -7.25 -31.04 -46.54
C LEU A 505 -7.19 -32.13 -47.63
N PHE A 506 -7.71 -33.33 -47.36
CA PHE A 506 -7.87 -34.39 -48.38
C PHE A 506 -9.01 -34.10 -49.37
N VAL A 507 -9.92 -33.16 -49.05
CA VAL A 507 -11.07 -32.85 -49.92
C VAL A 507 -10.61 -32.38 -51.30
N ILE A 508 -9.54 -31.58 -51.39
CA ILE A 508 -9.08 -31.05 -52.69
C ILE A 508 -8.43 -32.15 -53.56
N PRO A 509 -7.50 -32.98 -53.06
CA PRO A 509 -7.06 -34.17 -53.79
C PRO A 509 -8.20 -35.11 -54.20
N LEU A 510 -9.19 -35.33 -53.33
CA LEU A 510 -10.36 -36.16 -53.66
C LEU A 510 -11.19 -35.56 -54.81
N VAL A 511 -11.44 -34.25 -54.81
CA VAL A 511 -12.11 -33.57 -55.93
C VAL A 511 -11.35 -33.77 -57.23
N GLN A 512 -10.02 -33.65 -57.19
CA GLN A 512 -9.18 -33.86 -58.36
C GLN A 512 -9.17 -35.34 -58.81
N SER A 513 -9.13 -36.31 -57.90
CA SER A 513 -9.29 -37.73 -58.22
C SER A 513 -10.62 -38.02 -58.91
N VAL A 514 -11.71 -37.40 -58.46
CA VAL A 514 -13.04 -37.57 -59.10
C VAL A 514 -13.04 -37.01 -60.52
N LYS A 515 -12.38 -35.86 -60.76
CA LYS A 515 -12.22 -35.31 -62.13
C LYS A 515 -11.42 -36.26 -63.03
N GLU A 516 -10.34 -36.83 -62.53
CA GLU A 516 -9.49 -37.79 -63.25
C GLU A 516 -10.25 -39.09 -63.56
N LEU A 517 -10.97 -39.64 -62.57
CA LEU A 517 -11.83 -40.81 -62.78
C LEU A 517 -12.93 -40.54 -63.80
N ASN A 518 -13.58 -39.38 -63.75
CA ASN A 518 -14.59 -39.02 -64.73
C ASN A 518 -14.02 -38.97 -66.15
N THR A 519 -12.80 -38.44 -66.30
CA THR A 519 -12.08 -38.42 -67.59
C THR A 519 -11.80 -39.84 -68.09
N GLU A 520 -11.33 -40.73 -67.20
CA GLU A 520 -11.10 -42.12 -67.59
C GLU A 520 -12.38 -42.86 -67.92
N VAL A 521 -13.48 -42.61 -67.21
CA VAL A 521 -14.80 -43.16 -67.52
C VAL A 521 -15.27 -42.72 -68.91
N GLU A 522 -15.13 -41.45 -69.26
CA GLU A 522 -15.49 -40.96 -70.60
C GLU A 522 -14.61 -41.58 -71.69
N ASN A 523 -13.30 -41.75 -71.41
CA ASN A 523 -12.40 -42.47 -72.32
C ASN A 523 -12.81 -43.93 -72.50
N LEU A 524 -13.17 -44.63 -71.42
CA LEU A 524 -13.63 -46.02 -71.46
C LEU A 524 -14.96 -46.15 -72.22
N LYS A 525 -15.91 -45.23 -72.02
CA LYS A 525 -17.16 -45.18 -72.80
C LYS A 525 -16.90 -44.96 -74.29
N ALA A 526 -15.97 -44.07 -74.64
CA ALA A 526 -15.59 -43.81 -76.04
C ALA A 526 -14.95 -45.05 -76.69
N LYS A 527 -14.02 -45.70 -75.98
CA LYS A 527 -13.41 -46.97 -76.41
C LYS A 527 -14.47 -48.06 -76.57
N LEU A 528 -15.37 -48.22 -75.60
CA LEU A 528 -16.46 -49.19 -75.67
C LEU A 528 -17.34 -48.95 -76.91
N LYS A 529 -17.74 -47.70 -77.18
CA LYS A 529 -18.52 -47.34 -78.37
C LYS A 529 -17.80 -47.71 -79.66
N ALA A 530 -16.50 -47.42 -79.75
CA ALA A 530 -15.69 -47.78 -80.91
C ALA A 530 -15.56 -49.30 -81.08
N THR A 531 -15.34 -50.05 -80.00
CA THR A 531 -15.28 -51.52 -80.02
C THR A 531 -16.63 -52.13 -80.40
N THR A 532 -17.75 -51.61 -79.91
CA THR A 532 -19.09 -52.06 -80.31
C THR A 532 -19.32 -51.83 -81.80
N ALA A 533 -18.96 -50.66 -82.34
CA ALA A 533 -19.09 -50.39 -83.77
C ALA A 533 -18.23 -51.34 -84.63
N ALA A 534 -17.01 -51.64 -84.19
CA ALA A 534 -16.14 -52.61 -84.88
C ALA A 534 -16.70 -54.05 -84.81
N TYR A 535 -17.26 -54.45 -83.66
CA TYR A 535 -17.93 -55.73 -83.50
C TYR A 535 -19.15 -55.87 -84.42
N ASP A 536 -19.98 -54.83 -84.52
CA ASP A 536 -21.16 -54.82 -85.39
C ASP A 536 -20.76 -54.97 -86.87
N GLN A 537 -19.69 -54.30 -87.29
CA GLN A 537 -19.13 -54.45 -88.65
C GLN A 537 -18.62 -55.88 -88.91
N LEU A 538 -17.86 -56.46 -87.98
CA LEU A 538 -17.36 -57.83 -88.11
C LEU A 538 -18.51 -58.86 -88.14
N SER A 539 -19.51 -58.69 -87.27
CA SER A 539 -20.72 -59.51 -87.24
C SER A 539 -21.48 -59.46 -88.58
N ALA A 540 -21.59 -58.28 -89.19
CA ALA A 540 -22.18 -58.11 -90.51
C ALA A 540 -21.37 -58.84 -91.60
N GLN A 541 -20.03 -58.71 -91.58
CA GLN A 541 -19.15 -59.42 -92.52
C GLN A 541 -19.23 -60.94 -92.37
N VAL A 542 -19.29 -61.47 -91.14
CA VAL A 542 -19.46 -62.91 -90.88
C VAL A 542 -20.81 -63.40 -91.39
N LYS A 543 -21.91 -62.67 -91.15
CA LYS A 543 -23.23 -63.00 -91.73
C LYS A 543 -23.18 -63.01 -93.26
N GLN A 544 -22.48 -62.06 -93.88
CA GLN A 544 -22.33 -61.99 -95.32
C GLN A 544 -21.53 -63.18 -95.87
N MET A 545 -20.43 -63.58 -95.20
CA MET A 545 -19.68 -64.79 -95.56
C MET A 545 -20.52 -66.06 -95.39
N GLN A 546 -21.28 -66.18 -94.31
CA GLN A 546 -22.20 -67.31 -94.08
C GLN A 546 -23.28 -67.40 -95.17
N HIS A 547 -23.85 -66.27 -95.59
CA HIS A 547 -24.79 -66.19 -96.70
C HIS A 547 -24.15 -66.62 -98.03
N LEU A 548 -22.93 -66.15 -98.32
CA LEU A 548 -22.16 -66.55 -99.51
C LEU A 548 -21.82 -68.06 -99.49
N LEU A 549 -21.47 -68.63 -98.34
CA LEU A 549 -21.25 -70.07 -98.17
C LEU A 549 -22.54 -70.89 -98.34
N GLY A 550 -23.67 -70.39 -97.89
CA GLY A 550 -24.99 -71.00 -98.10
C GLY A 550 -25.39 -71.03 -99.58
N LEU A 551 -25.10 -69.96 -100.32
CA LEU A 551 -25.28 -69.90 -101.78
C LEU A 551 -24.32 -70.83 -102.54
N ALA A 552 -23.09 -71.04 -102.02
CA ALA A 552 -22.14 -71.98 -102.61
C ALA A 552 -22.57 -73.45 -102.43
N LYS A 553 -23.25 -73.79 -101.33
CA LYS A 553 -23.80 -75.14 -101.08
C LYS A 553 -25.04 -75.50 -101.90
N THR A 554 -25.72 -74.51 -102.49
CA THR A 554 -26.92 -74.71 -103.32
C THR A 554 -26.62 -74.74 -104.84
N LYS A 555 -25.36 -74.54 -105.22
CA LYS A 555 -24.88 -74.55 -106.62
C LYS A 555 -24.08 -75.81 -107.02
N ASN A 556 -23.92 -76.75 -106.10
CA ASN A 556 -23.51 -78.14 -106.38
C ASN A 556 -24.71 -79.05 -106.12
#